data_AF-A0A9P6C6Z5-F1
#
_entry.id   AF-A0A9P6C6Z5-F1
#
_cell.length_a   1.000
_cell.length_b   1.000
_cell.length_c   1.000
_cell.angle_alpha   90.00
_cell.angle_beta   90.00
_cell.angle_gamma   90.00
#
_symmetry.space_group_name_H-M   'P 1'
#
loop_
_entity.id
_entity.type
_entity.pdbx_description
1 polymer ?
#
loop_
_entity_poly.entity_id
_entity_poly.type
_entity_poly.pdbx_seq_one_letter_code
_entity_poly.pdbx_strand_id
1 'polypeptide(L)'
;MALFCGGLAQLLAGMWEFPRGNAFGGAAFTSYGAFWMSYATILIPGSGILAAYEGNAGELSSALGIFLITWFIVTFLFFVASLRKNVGFIALFGFLATTFAVLAGGEWTQHVATTKAGGVLGVVTAMIAYYIGLAEMLNAEDMAIVRLPLGVFHKKV
;
A
#
# COMPACT_ATOMS: atom_id res chain seq x y z
N MET A 1 13.58 -4.26 4.08
CA MET A 1 12.37 -4.69 3.35
C MET A 1 11.81 -3.60 2.44
N ALA A 2 11.72 -2.33 2.89
CA ALA A 2 11.18 -1.23 2.08
C ALA A 2 11.83 -1.08 0.69
N LEU A 3 13.16 -0.92 0.58
CA LEU A 3 13.81 -0.73 -0.73
C LEU A 3 13.63 -1.90 -1.69
N PHE A 4 13.90 -3.12 -1.23
CA PHE A 4 14.07 -4.25 -2.16
C PHE A 4 12.83 -5.13 -2.28
N CYS A 5 12.09 -5.37 -1.20
CA CYS A 5 10.92 -6.25 -1.23
C CYS A 5 9.64 -5.46 -1.51
N GLY A 6 9.32 -4.48 -0.66
CA GLY A 6 8.18 -3.58 -0.89
C GLY A 6 8.40 -2.60 -2.04
N GLY A 7 9.66 -2.29 -2.37
CA GLY A 7 10.01 -1.32 -3.40
C GLY A 7 10.28 -1.98 -4.74
N LEU A 8 11.53 -2.41 -4.96
CA LEU A 8 12.00 -2.92 -6.23
C LEU A 8 11.25 -4.17 -6.69
N ALA A 9 11.13 -5.21 -5.86
CA ALA A 9 10.45 -6.43 -6.25
C ALA A 9 8.96 -6.19 -6.54
N GLN A 10 8.28 -5.36 -5.74
CA GLN A 10 6.89 -4.99 -5.97
C GLN A 10 6.72 -4.16 -7.26
N LEU A 11 7.66 -3.25 -7.56
CA LEU A 11 7.65 -2.52 -8.82
C LEU A 11 7.82 -3.47 -10.01
N LEU A 12 8.77 -4.40 -9.94
CA LEU A 12 8.98 -5.41 -10.98
C LEU A 12 7.74 -6.30 -11.15
N ALA A 13 7.09 -6.71 -10.06
CA ALA A 13 5.83 -7.45 -10.11
C ALA A 13 4.76 -6.67 -10.89
N GLY A 14 4.66 -5.34 -10.70
CA GLY A 14 3.77 -4.49 -11.49
C GLY A 14 4.09 -4.48 -12.99
N MET A 15 5.37 -4.51 -13.37
CA MET A 15 5.76 -4.59 -14.78
C MET A 15 5.29 -5.90 -15.43
N TRP A 16 5.30 -7.01 -14.69
CA TRP A 16 4.85 -8.32 -15.17
C TRP A 16 3.32 -8.46 -15.28
N GLU A 17 2.55 -7.57 -14.68
CA GLU A 17 1.09 -7.56 -14.82
C GLU A 17 0.61 -6.98 -16.16
N PHE A 18 1.42 -6.12 -16.81
CA PHE A 18 1.09 -5.56 -18.12
C PHE A 18 0.96 -6.63 -19.22
N PRO A 19 1.94 -7.56 -19.41
CA PRO A 19 1.79 -8.67 -20.35
C PRO A 19 0.58 -9.58 -20.08
N ARG A 20 0.10 -9.64 -18.82
CA ARG A 20 -1.09 -10.41 -18.43
C ARG A 20 -2.41 -9.69 -18.70
N GLY A 21 -2.36 -8.45 -19.22
CA GLY A 21 -3.53 -7.61 -19.44
C GLY A 21 -4.17 -7.07 -18.16
N ASN A 22 -3.50 -7.18 -17.00
CA ASN A 22 -4.02 -6.69 -15.73
C ASN A 22 -3.56 -5.26 -15.45
N ALA A 23 -4.19 -4.29 -16.10
CA ALA A 23 -3.87 -2.87 -15.92
C ALA A 23 -4.02 -2.39 -14.46
N PHE A 24 -4.98 -2.94 -13.72
CA PHE A 24 -5.17 -2.58 -12.31
C PHE A 24 -4.01 -3.06 -11.44
N GLY A 25 -3.62 -4.33 -11.56
CA GLY A 25 -2.48 -4.90 -10.83
C GLY A 25 -1.17 -4.21 -11.21
N GLY A 26 -0.95 -3.97 -12.51
CA GLY A 26 0.24 -3.28 -12.99
C GLY A 26 0.39 -1.86 -12.44
N ALA A 27 -0.69 -1.08 -12.46
CA ALA A 27 -0.71 0.24 -11.85
C ALA A 27 -0.51 0.17 -10.32
N ALA A 28 -1.26 -0.68 -9.62
CA ALA A 28 -1.19 -0.77 -8.16
C ALA A 28 0.20 -1.19 -7.66
N PHE A 29 0.76 -2.29 -8.17
CA PHE A 29 2.05 -2.81 -7.71
C PHE A 29 3.20 -1.86 -8.07
N THR A 30 3.19 -1.28 -9.28
CA THR A 30 4.20 -0.28 -9.67
C THR A 30 4.14 0.95 -8.78
N SER A 31 2.94 1.49 -8.54
CA SER A 31 2.74 2.66 -7.67
C SER A 31 3.22 2.39 -6.24
N TYR A 32 2.84 1.28 -5.61
CA TYR A 32 3.29 1.00 -4.24
C TYR A 32 4.77 0.60 -4.16
N GLY A 33 5.34 0.02 -5.21
CA GLY A 33 6.79 -0.13 -5.34
C GLY A 33 7.50 1.24 -5.33
N ALA A 34 6.98 2.21 -6.07
CA ALA A 34 7.47 3.59 -6.05
C ALA A 34 7.26 4.27 -4.69
N PHE A 35 6.12 4.05 -4.02
CA PHE A 35 5.88 4.52 -2.64
C PHE A 35 7.00 4.06 -1.70
N TRP A 36 7.25 2.74 -1.62
CA TRP A 36 8.24 2.20 -0.69
C TRP A 36 9.66 2.64 -1.00
N MET A 37 10.03 2.76 -2.27
CA MET A 37 11.33 3.30 -2.66
C MET A 37 11.45 4.78 -2.28
N SER A 38 10.43 5.61 -2.56
CA SER A 38 10.44 7.03 -2.19
C SER A 38 10.52 7.22 -0.66
N TYR A 39 9.75 6.46 0.12
CA TYR A 39 9.79 6.49 1.57
C TYR A 39 11.16 6.04 2.10
N ALA A 40 11.73 4.98 1.53
CA ALA A 40 13.07 4.56 1.90
C ALA A 40 14.14 5.60 1.56
N THR A 41 14.03 6.29 0.42
CA THR A 41 14.94 7.38 0.05
C THR A 41 14.93 8.50 1.08
N ILE A 42 13.76 8.84 1.65
CA ILE A 42 13.68 9.80 2.76
C ILE A 42 14.58 9.34 3.93
N LEU A 43 14.55 8.05 4.27
CA LEU A 43 15.25 7.49 5.43
C LEU A 43 16.75 7.20 5.19
N ILE A 44 17.22 7.15 3.94
CA ILE A 44 18.63 6.92 3.63
C ILE A 44 19.42 8.20 3.96
N PRO A 45 20.39 8.18 4.88
CA PRO A 45 21.14 9.40 5.25
C PRO A 45 21.83 10.07 4.06
N GLY A 46 22.33 9.27 3.11
CA GLY A 46 22.97 9.76 1.89
C GLY A 46 22.06 10.52 0.92
N SER A 47 20.73 10.49 1.09
CA SER A 47 19.82 11.31 0.29
C SER A 47 19.81 12.78 0.72
N GLY A 48 20.25 13.08 1.95
CA GLY A 48 20.23 14.42 2.53
C GLY A 48 18.84 14.95 2.91
N ILE A 49 17.76 14.20 2.67
CA ILE A 49 16.40 14.68 2.90
C ILE A 49 16.16 14.97 4.38
N LEU A 50 16.45 14.02 5.28
CA LEU A 50 16.27 14.26 6.72
C LEU A 50 17.20 15.35 7.25
N ALA A 51 18.44 15.43 6.74
CA ALA A 51 19.39 16.47 7.13
C ALA A 51 18.92 17.88 6.73
N ALA A 52 18.17 18.01 5.63
CA ALA A 52 17.60 19.28 5.19
C ALA A 52 16.55 19.85 6.16
N TYR A 53 16.00 19.02 7.06
CA TYR A 53 15.04 19.44 8.09
C TYR A 53 15.65 19.44 9.51
N GLU A 54 16.96 19.34 9.65
CA GLU A 54 17.62 19.38 10.95
C GLU A 54 17.30 20.69 11.69
N GLY A 55 16.86 20.58 12.95
CA GLY A 55 16.38 21.72 13.74
C GLY A 55 14.93 22.14 13.48
N ASN A 56 14.28 21.62 12.42
CA ASN A 56 12.93 22.00 11.98
C ASN A 56 11.97 20.79 11.97
N ALA A 57 11.86 20.09 13.10
CA ALA A 57 11.05 18.87 13.21
C ALA A 57 9.57 19.05 12.79
N GLY A 58 8.98 20.22 13.04
CA GLY A 58 7.60 20.51 12.64
C GLY A 58 7.40 20.61 11.13
N GLU A 59 8.40 21.13 10.40
CA GLU A 59 8.36 21.18 8.92
C GLU A 59 8.50 19.78 8.33
N LEU A 60 9.37 18.94 8.90
CA LEU A 60 9.52 17.55 8.48
C LEU A 60 8.20 16.78 8.64
N SER A 61 7.55 16.88 9.81
CA SER A 61 6.26 16.23 10.04
C SER A 61 5.17 16.77 9.11
N SER A 62 5.17 18.08 8.83
CA SER A 62 4.24 18.66 7.85
C SER A 62 4.46 18.08 6.44
N ALA A 63 5.71 17.96 6.01
CA ALA A 63 6.08 17.38 4.73
C ALA A 63 5.72 15.88 4.62
N LEU A 64 5.97 15.10 5.68
CA LEU A 64 5.58 13.69 5.75
C LEU A 64 4.06 13.51 5.75
N GLY A 65 3.32 14.38 6.44
CA GLY A 65 1.85 14.38 6.39
C GLY A 65 1.33 14.67 4.98
N ILE A 66 1.93 15.63 4.26
CA ILE A 66 1.59 15.91 2.84
C ILE A 66 1.93 14.72 1.93
N PHE A 67 3.07 14.07 2.15
CA PHE A 67 3.44 12.86 1.43
C PHE A 67 2.39 11.75 1.65
N LEU A 68 2.02 11.47 2.90
CA LEU A 68 1.05 10.43 3.25
C LEU A 68 -0.37 10.73 2.76
N ILE A 69 -0.85 11.98 2.84
CA ILE A 69 -2.19 12.32 2.36
C ILE A 69 -2.27 12.24 0.83
N THR A 70 -1.17 12.53 0.12
CA THR A 70 -1.10 12.34 -1.33
C THR A 70 -1.25 10.86 -1.68
N TRP A 71 -0.60 9.98 -0.93
CA TRP A 71 -0.76 8.53 -1.08
C TRP A 71 -2.14 8.02 -0.65
N PHE A 72 -2.80 8.65 0.32
CA PHE A 72 -4.22 8.40 0.60
C PHE A 72 -5.08 8.67 -0.64
N ILE A 73 -4.91 9.81 -1.33
CA ILE A 73 -5.70 10.14 -2.52
C ILE A 73 -5.50 9.08 -3.61
N VAL A 74 -4.25 8.73 -3.91
CA VAL A 74 -3.93 7.66 -4.88
C VAL A 74 -4.59 6.34 -4.48
N THR A 75 -4.47 5.95 -3.21
CA THR A 75 -5.05 4.71 -2.68
C THR A 75 -6.57 4.73 -2.73
N PHE A 76 -7.20 5.87 -2.48
CA PHE A 76 -8.65 6.03 -2.56
C PHE A 76 -9.17 5.88 -4.00
N LEU A 77 -8.42 6.37 -5.00
CA LEU A 77 -8.75 6.12 -6.40
C LEU A 77 -8.67 4.62 -6.73
N PHE A 78 -7.64 3.92 -6.26
CA PHE A 78 -7.56 2.47 -6.40
C PHE A 78 -8.67 1.73 -5.64
N PHE A 79 -9.09 2.23 -4.47
CA PHE A 79 -10.22 1.69 -3.72
C PHE A 79 -11.51 1.77 -4.53
N VAL A 80 -11.81 2.92 -5.14
CA VAL A 80 -12.98 3.06 -6.02
C VAL A 80 -12.90 2.09 -7.20
N ALA A 81 -11.72 1.94 -7.82
CA ALA A 81 -11.52 0.98 -8.89
C ALA A 81 -11.62 -0.50 -8.43
N SER A 82 -11.31 -0.79 -7.16
CA SER A 82 -11.37 -2.15 -6.60
C SER A 82 -12.79 -2.60 -6.25
N LEU A 83 -13.77 -1.69 -6.14
CA LEU A 83 -15.18 -1.99 -5.81
C LEU A 83 -15.84 -3.02 -6.73
N ARG A 84 -15.31 -3.23 -7.95
CA ARG A 84 -15.80 -4.23 -8.90
C ARG A 84 -14.87 -5.43 -9.09
N LYS A 85 -13.83 -5.57 -8.26
CA LYS A 85 -12.83 -6.65 -8.36
C LYS A 85 -13.25 -7.85 -7.50
N ASN A 86 -13.02 -7.77 -6.20
CA ASN A 86 -13.44 -8.76 -5.20
C ASN A 86 -13.37 -8.14 -3.80
N VAL A 87 -14.01 -8.79 -2.83
CA VAL A 87 -14.07 -8.30 -1.44
C VAL A 87 -12.67 -8.16 -0.81
N GLY A 88 -11.73 -9.06 -1.15
CA GLY A 88 -10.35 -8.98 -0.68
C GLY A 88 -9.68 -7.66 -1.06
N PHE A 89 -9.69 -7.27 -2.33
CA PHE A 89 -9.11 -6.00 -2.78
C PHE A 89 -9.87 -4.79 -2.25
N ILE A 90 -11.20 -4.86 -2.08
CA ILE A 90 -11.97 -3.79 -1.44
C ILE A 90 -11.47 -3.57 -0.01
N ALA A 91 -11.32 -4.65 0.76
CA ALA A 91 -10.78 -4.58 2.12
C ALA A 91 -9.34 -4.06 2.12
N LEU A 92 -8.47 -4.58 1.26
CA LEU A 92 -7.06 -4.16 1.19
C LEU A 92 -6.93 -2.65 0.97
N PHE A 93 -7.55 -2.13 -0.09
CA PHE A 93 -7.44 -0.71 -0.43
C PHE A 93 -8.22 0.20 0.53
N GLY A 94 -9.33 -0.28 1.10
CA GLY A 94 -10.08 0.44 2.12
C GLY A 94 -9.24 0.65 3.39
N PHE A 95 -8.68 -0.43 3.94
CA PHE A 95 -7.81 -0.34 5.11
C PHE A 95 -6.51 0.42 4.82
N LEU A 96 -5.93 0.27 3.63
CA LEU A 96 -4.72 1.01 3.26
C LEU A 96 -5.00 2.51 3.13
N ALA A 97 -6.15 2.91 2.57
CA ALA A 97 -6.55 4.31 2.50
C ALA A 97 -6.72 4.88 3.92
N THR A 98 -7.43 4.17 4.80
CA THR A 98 -7.57 4.60 6.20
C THR A 98 -6.22 4.67 6.90
N THR A 99 -5.31 3.72 6.66
CA THR A 99 -3.94 3.74 7.19
C THR A 99 -3.22 5.03 6.81
N PHE A 100 -3.19 5.39 5.53
CA PHE A 100 -2.53 6.61 5.08
C PHE A 100 -3.16 7.88 5.65
N ALA A 101 -4.50 7.96 5.70
CA ALA A 101 -5.19 9.11 6.27
C ALA A 101 -4.88 9.29 7.77
N VAL A 102 -4.89 8.19 8.54
CA VAL A 102 -4.62 8.23 9.98
C VAL A 102 -3.15 8.53 10.26
N LEU A 103 -2.22 7.96 9.48
CA LEU A 103 -0.78 8.27 9.62
C LEU A 103 -0.50 9.74 9.27
N ALA A 104 -1.11 10.28 8.20
CA ALA A 104 -0.99 11.70 7.86
C ALA A 104 -1.52 12.61 8.99
N GLY A 105 -2.68 12.26 9.56
CA GLY A 105 -3.20 12.93 10.74
C GLY A 105 -2.28 12.81 11.95
N GLY A 106 -1.63 11.67 12.16
CA GLY A 106 -0.60 11.47 13.19
C GLY A 106 0.59 12.41 13.01
N GLU A 107 1.08 12.57 11.78
CA GLU A 107 2.16 13.52 11.46
C GLU A 107 1.76 14.98 11.71
N TRP A 108 0.56 15.41 11.31
CA TRP A 108 0.16 16.82 11.52
C TRP A 108 -0.19 17.13 12.96
N THR A 109 -0.81 16.18 13.66
CA THR A 109 -1.28 16.42 15.04
C THR A 109 -0.22 16.08 16.09
N GLN A 110 0.84 15.34 15.71
CA GLN A 110 1.89 14.84 16.61
C GLN A 110 1.33 14.04 17.81
N HIS A 111 0.10 13.51 17.70
CA HIS A 111 -0.50 12.68 18.73
C HIS A 111 -0.07 11.22 18.55
N VAL A 112 0.72 10.72 19.51
CA VAL A 112 1.24 9.34 19.53
C VAL A 112 0.14 8.29 19.38
N ALA A 113 -1.03 8.50 19.97
CA ALA A 113 -2.16 7.58 19.87
C ALA A 113 -2.65 7.44 18.42
N THR A 114 -2.72 8.54 17.68
CA THR A 114 -3.12 8.56 16.27
C THR A 114 -2.11 7.82 15.41
N THR A 115 -0.81 8.08 15.59
CA THR A 115 0.26 7.37 14.88
C THR A 115 0.23 5.86 15.16
N LYS A 116 0.00 5.46 16.41
CA LYS A 116 -0.17 4.04 16.79
C LYS A 116 -1.40 3.42 16.13
N ALA A 117 -2.53 4.13 16.10
CA ALA A 117 -3.74 3.65 15.43
C ALA A 117 -3.48 3.43 13.92
N GLY A 118 -2.80 4.36 13.26
CA GLY A 118 -2.38 4.20 11.87
C GLY A 118 -1.46 2.99 11.67
N GLY A 119 -0.52 2.76 12.58
CA GLY A 119 0.34 1.58 12.57
C GLY A 119 -0.44 0.26 12.70
N VAL A 120 -1.42 0.20 13.61
CA VAL A 120 -2.29 -0.99 13.78
C VAL A 120 -3.10 -1.26 12.52
N LEU A 121 -3.69 -0.22 11.92
CA LEU A 121 -4.40 -0.35 10.64
C LEU A 121 -3.46 -0.87 9.54
N GLY A 122 -2.21 -0.40 9.49
CA GLY A 122 -1.19 -0.89 8.57
C GLY A 122 -0.87 -2.37 8.75
N VAL A 123 -0.83 -2.87 9.99
CA VAL A 123 -0.67 -4.31 10.25
C VAL A 123 -1.87 -5.10 9.73
N VAL A 124 -3.10 -4.62 9.96
CA VAL A 124 -4.31 -5.24 9.41
C VAL A 124 -4.27 -5.26 7.88
N THR A 125 -3.88 -4.14 7.25
CA THR A 125 -3.66 -4.06 5.79
C THR A 125 -2.67 -5.11 5.31
N ALA A 126 -1.54 -5.28 5.99
CA ALA A 126 -0.52 -6.27 5.62
C ALA A 126 -1.06 -7.70 5.73
N MET A 127 -1.83 -8.03 6.77
CA MET A 127 -2.46 -9.34 6.90
C MET A 127 -3.45 -9.63 5.77
N ILE A 128 -4.25 -8.64 5.37
CA ILE A 128 -5.16 -8.77 4.21
C ILE A 128 -4.36 -8.98 2.92
N ALA A 129 -3.26 -8.25 2.73
CA ALA A 129 -2.38 -8.41 1.57
C ALA A 129 -1.77 -9.82 1.49
N TYR A 130 -1.28 -10.34 2.61
CA TYR A 130 -0.76 -11.72 2.69
C TYR A 130 -1.84 -12.75 2.39
N TYR A 131 -3.06 -12.55 2.91
CA TYR A 131 -4.19 -13.43 2.61
C TYR A 131 -4.50 -13.45 1.10
N ILE A 132 -4.55 -12.28 0.45
CA ILE A 132 -4.79 -12.19 -1.00
C ILE A 132 -3.66 -12.88 -1.77
N GLY A 133 -2.40 -12.62 -1.43
CA GLY A 133 -1.25 -13.23 -2.10
C GLY A 133 -1.27 -14.76 -1.98
N LEU A 134 -1.55 -15.29 -0.79
CA LEU A 134 -1.70 -16.74 -0.59
C LEU A 134 -2.88 -17.31 -1.39
N ALA A 135 -4.03 -16.64 -1.38
CA ALA A 135 -5.20 -17.07 -2.13
C ALA A 135 -4.93 -17.09 -3.65
N GLU A 136 -4.23 -16.09 -4.18
CA GLU A 136 -3.85 -16.04 -5.60
C GLU A 136 -2.82 -17.12 -5.96
N MET A 137 -1.81 -17.36 -5.11
CA MET A 137 -0.85 -18.45 -5.31
C MET A 137 -1.52 -19.83 -5.32
N LEU A 138 -2.43 -20.08 -4.38
CA LEU A 138 -3.19 -21.32 -4.33
C LEU A 138 -4.14 -21.48 -5.52
N ASN A 139 -4.76 -20.39 -5.99
CA ASN A 139 -5.63 -20.45 -7.17
C ASN A 139 -4.86 -20.66 -8.48
N ALA A 140 -3.56 -20.36 -8.51
CA ALA A 140 -2.70 -20.61 -9.65
C ALA A 140 -2.18 -22.06 -9.73
N GLU A 141 -2.39 -22.86 -8.67
CA GLU A 141 -1.96 -24.26 -8.60
C GLU A 141 -3.12 -25.20 -8.97
N ASP A 142 -2.87 -26.14 -9.89
CA ASP A 142 -3.90 -27.05 -10.41
C ASP A 142 -4.39 -28.02 -9.32
N MET A 143 -3.46 -28.50 -8.48
CA MET A 143 -3.71 -29.46 -7.40
C MET A 143 -3.68 -28.79 -6.00
N ALA A 144 -4.19 -27.57 -5.91
CA ALA A 144 -4.24 -26.84 -4.64
C ALA A 144 -5.02 -27.62 -3.56
N ILE A 145 -4.37 -27.84 -2.42
CA ILE A 145 -4.93 -28.59 -1.27
C ILE A 145 -6.16 -27.86 -0.70
N VAL A 146 -6.18 -26.52 -0.77
CA VAL A 146 -7.28 -25.67 -0.30
C VAL A 146 -7.39 -24.42 -1.18
N ARG A 147 -8.62 -23.93 -1.36
CA ARG A 147 -8.88 -22.64 -2.04
C ARG A 147 -9.47 -21.65 -1.05
N LEU A 148 -8.85 -20.48 -0.97
CA LEU A 148 -9.26 -19.42 -0.05
C LEU A 148 -10.23 -18.46 -0.75
N PRO A 149 -11.36 -18.11 -0.10
CA PRO A 149 -12.37 -17.25 -0.72
C PRO A 149 -11.89 -15.79 -0.82
N LEU A 150 -11.88 -15.24 -2.04
CA LEU A 150 -11.60 -13.80 -2.27
C LEU A 150 -12.87 -12.94 -2.34
N GLY A 151 -14.06 -13.56 -2.35
CA GLY A 151 -15.33 -12.86 -2.54
C GLY A 151 -15.44 -12.26 -3.95
N VAL A 152 -15.20 -13.08 -4.98
CA VAL A 152 -15.28 -12.67 -6.38
C VAL A 152 -16.74 -12.45 -6.79
N PHE A 153 -17.02 -11.32 -7.42
CA PHE A 153 -18.35 -11.02 -7.93
C PHE A 153 -18.59 -11.75 -9.26
N HIS A 154 -19.64 -12.55 -9.32
CA HIS A 154 -20.06 -13.17 -10.57
C HIS A 154 -20.92 -12.19 -11.36
N LYS A 155 -20.68 -12.08 -12.66
CA LYS A 155 -21.53 -11.31 -13.56
C LYS A 155 -22.92 -11.95 -13.52
N LYS A 156 -23.95 -11.22 -13.10
CA LYS A 156 -25.33 -11.65 -13.34
C LYS A 156 -25.53 -11.61 -14.86
N VAL A 157 -25.66 -12.78 -15.48
CA VAL A 157 -26.01 -12.95 -16.89
C VAL A 157 -27.41 -12.41 -17.10
#